data_AF-A0A6H0XTW2-F1
#
_entry.id   AF-A0A6H0XTW2-F1
#
_cell.length_a   1.000
_cell.length_b   1.000
_cell.length_c   1.000
_cell.angle_alpha   90.00
_cell.angle_beta   90.00
_cell.angle_gamma   90.00
#
_symmetry.space_group_name_H-M   'P 1'
#
loop_
_entity.id
_entity.type
_entity.pdbx_description
1 polymer ?
#
loop_
_entity_poly.entity_id
_entity_poly.type
_entity_poly.pdbx_seq_one_letter_code
_entity_poly.pdbx_strand_id
1 'polypeptide(L)'
;MGKLIKNHWARLIVMTAAAYQTAASIEGFFWPKFFFDFLTKNLDAAVKPVPYLQVINLLVALITLAYEWPLGFLAGSRIHSSMIVRMLWLPLASLSAILLYQATNPALYYLVATIVYYWAYIEGEVICAVPWTLPKRAPRPTVRDKV
;
A
#
# COMPACT_ATOMS: atom_id res chain seq x y z
N MET A 1 -2.05 -29.67 -0.68
CA MET A 1 -1.26 -28.57 -1.30
C MET A 1 -1.71 -27.26 -0.69
N GLY A 2 -0.80 -26.37 -0.27
CA GLY A 2 -1.16 -25.12 0.42
C GLY A 2 -1.88 -24.15 -0.52
N LYS A 3 -2.96 -23.53 -0.04
CA LYS A 3 -3.72 -22.52 -0.81
C LYS A 3 -3.00 -21.17 -0.73
N LEU A 4 -2.86 -20.46 -1.86
CA LEU A 4 -2.30 -19.11 -1.89
C LEU A 4 -3.22 -18.15 -1.12
N ILE A 5 -2.67 -17.48 -0.10
CA ILE A 5 -3.35 -16.42 0.65
C ILE A 5 -3.03 -15.10 -0.04
N LYS A 6 -3.98 -14.58 -0.81
CA LYS A 6 -3.78 -13.41 -1.67
C LYS A 6 -3.58 -12.15 -0.85
N ASN A 7 -4.21 -12.04 0.32
CA ASN A 7 -3.99 -10.93 1.25
C ASN A 7 -2.52 -10.79 1.66
N HIS A 8 -1.87 -11.92 1.95
CA HIS A 8 -0.46 -11.96 2.31
C HIS A 8 0.41 -11.58 1.11
N TRP A 9 0.10 -12.12 -0.06
CA TRP A 9 0.83 -11.79 -1.27
C TRP A 9 0.71 -10.32 -1.66
N ALA A 10 -0.51 -9.76 -1.64
CA ALA A 10 -0.74 -8.34 -1.88
C ALA A 10 0.04 -7.47 -0.90
N ARG A 11 0.06 -7.83 0.38
CA ARG A 11 0.84 -7.12 1.41
C ARG A 11 2.34 -7.10 1.10
N LEU A 12 2.92 -8.22 0.66
CA LEU A 12 4.34 -8.22 0.25
C LEU A 12 4.58 -7.24 -0.91
N ILE A 13 3.69 -7.23 -1.89
CA ILE A 13 3.81 -6.34 -3.05
C ILE A 13 3.74 -4.88 -2.60
N VAL A 14 2.78 -4.51 -1.74
CA VAL A 14 2.63 -3.14 -1.23
C VAL A 14 3.84 -2.73 -0.40
N MET A 15 4.33 -3.59 0.49
CA MET A 15 5.52 -3.27 1.28
C MET A 15 6.75 -3.06 0.39
N THR A 16 6.92 -3.89 -0.64
CA THR A 16 8.00 -3.74 -1.62
C THR A 16 7.85 -2.43 -2.40
N ALA A 17 6.63 -2.10 -2.83
CA ALA A 17 6.32 -0.84 -3.51
C ALA A 17 6.61 0.37 -2.62
N ALA A 18 6.22 0.33 -1.34
CA ALA A 18 6.45 1.42 -0.39
C ALA A 18 7.93 1.60 -0.05
N ALA A 19 8.68 0.52 0.12
CA ALA A 19 10.12 0.59 0.30
C ALA A 19 10.82 1.22 -0.92
N TYR A 20 10.42 0.79 -2.13
CA TYR A 20 10.95 1.37 -3.37
C TYR A 20 10.54 2.85 -3.50
N GLN A 21 9.27 3.20 -3.27
CA GLN A 21 8.78 4.59 -3.34
C GLN A 21 9.53 5.49 -2.37
N THR A 22 9.91 4.99 -1.18
CA THR A 22 10.74 5.72 -0.22
C THR A 22 12.11 6.04 -0.82
N ALA A 23 12.81 5.04 -1.35
CA ALA A 23 14.11 5.23 -1.99
C ALA A 23 14.02 6.18 -3.21
N ALA A 24 13.02 5.98 -4.07
CA ALA A 24 12.75 6.82 -5.23
C ALA A 24 12.45 8.28 -4.86
N SER A 25 11.74 8.51 -3.76
CA SER A 25 11.46 9.86 -3.26
C SER A 25 12.74 10.55 -2.79
N ILE A 26 13.63 9.82 -2.12
CA ILE A 26 14.95 10.32 -1.68
C ILE A 26 15.81 10.70 -2.90
N GLU A 27 15.90 9.81 -3.90
CA GLU A 27 16.61 10.09 -5.15
C GLU A 27 16.01 11.28 -5.92
N GLY A 28 14.68 11.44 -5.84
CA GLY A 28 13.95 12.56 -6.43
C GLY A 28 14.34 13.93 -5.86
N PHE A 29 14.94 14.01 -4.66
CA PHE A 29 15.50 15.28 -4.15
C PHE A 29 16.81 15.65 -4.87
N PHE A 30 17.62 14.68 -5.26
CA PHE A 30 18.90 14.91 -5.95
C PHE A 30 18.70 15.12 -7.46
N TRP A 31 17.81 14.34 -8.09
CA TRP A 31 17.42 14.52 -9.48
C TRP A 31 15.91 14.75 -9.63
N PRO A 32 15.43 15.95 -9.29
CA PRO A 32 14.00 16.23 -9.38
C PRO A 32 13.55 16.16 -10.83
N LYS A 33 12.67 15.22 -11.17
CA LYS A 33 12.09 15.10 -12.51
C LYS A 33 10.63 14.67 -12.44
N PHE A 34 9.77 15.45 -13.08
CA PHE A 34 8.38 15.08 -13.28
C PHE A 34 8.30 13.97 -14.32
N PHE A 35 7.41 12.98 -14.14
CA PHE A 35 7.36 11.85 -15.06
C PHE A 35 6.92 12.25 -16.48
N PHE A 36 5.87 13.08 -16.59
CA PHE A 36 5.33 13.53 -17.88
C PHE A 36 6.00 14.79 -18.42
N ASP A 37 7.24 15.04 -18.02
CA ASP A 37 8.06 16.18 -18.45
C ASP A 37 8.34 16.16 -19.98
N PHE A 38 8.12 15.02 -20.64
CA PHE A 38 8.17 14.89 -22.10
C PHE A 38 6.89 15.41 -22.80
N LEU A 39 5.77 15.51 -22.09
CA LEU A 39 4.48 15.93 -22.63
C LEU A 39 4.17 17.39 -22.28
N THR A 40 4.54 17.85 -21.08
CA THR A 40 4.34 19.24 -20.63
C THR A 40 5.36 19.67 -19.58
N LYS A 41 5.73 20.95 -19.59
CA LYS A 41 6.61 21.60 -18.60
C LYS A 41 5.85 22.38 -17.52
N ASN A 42 4.52 22.49 -17.64
CA ASN A 42 3.71 23.31 -16.74
C ASN A 42 3.72 22.84 -15.28
N LEU A 43 4.06 21.56 -15.05
CA LEU A 43 4.07 20.93 -13.73
C LEU A 43 5.47 20.86 -13.10
N ASP A 44 6.49 21.41 -13.74
CA ASP A 44 7.86 21.40 -13.22
C ASP A 44 7.97 22.12 -11.85
N ALA A 45 7.12 23.13 -11.63
CA ALA A 45 7.01 23.84 -10.35
C ALA A 45 6.70 22.94 -9.15
N ALA A 46 6.08 21.77 -9.38
CA ALA A 46 5.78 20.79 -8.33
C ALA A 46 7.03 20.00 -7.87
N VAL A 47 8.10 20.03 -8.67
CA VAL A 47 9.30 19.21 -8.52
C VAL A 47 10.55 20.07 -8.28
N LYS A 48 10.64 21.26 -8.91
CA LYS A 48 11.67 22.30 -8.69
C LYS A 48 11.05 23.69 -8.83
N PRO A 49 11.52 24.71 -8.08
CA PRO A 49 12.62 24.67 -7.12
C PRO A 49 12.23 24.07 -5.76
N VAL A 50 10.94 24.02 -5.44
CA VAL A 50 10.44 23.46 -4.19
C VAL A 50 9.99 22.00 -4.42
N PRO A 51 10.52 21.02 -3.68
CA PRO A 51 10.29 19.59 -3.94
C PRO A 51 8.98 19.09 -3.33
N TYR A 52 7.84 19.68 -3.70
CA TYR A 52 6.54 19.30 -3.16
C TYR A 52 6.21 17.83 -3.44
N LEU A 53 6.46 17.39 -4.67
CA LEU A 53 6.11 16.04 -5.13
C LEU A 53 6.90 14.95 -4.40
N GLN A 54 8.17 15.21 -4.09
CA GLN A 54 9.07 14.30 -3.38
C GLN A 54 8.65 14.17 -1.91
N VAL A 55 8.30 15.29 -1.27
CA VAL A 55 7.79 15.28 0.11
C VAL A 55 6.48 14.50 0.17
N ILE A 56 5.54 14.76 -0.75
CA ILE A 56 4.27 14.02 -0.80
C ILE A 56 4.52 12.53 -1.01
N ASN A 57 5.36 12.14 -1.96
CA ASN A 57 5.66 10.74 -2.23
C ASN A 57 6.36 10.05 -1.06
N LEU A 58 7.27 10.74 -0.37
CA LEU A 58 7.93 10.23 0.82
C LEU A 58 6.92 9.99 1.95
N LEU A 59 6.03 10.94 2.21
CA LEU A 59 4.99 10.80 3.23
C LEU A 59 4.02 9.65 2.88
N VAL A 60 3.56 9.58 1.63
CA VAL A 60 2.68 8.51 1.15
C VAL A 60 3.35 7.14 1.30
N ALA A 61 4.63 7.02 0.95
CA ALA A 61 5.38 5.78 1.08
C ALA A 61 5.50 5.35 2.55
N LEU A 62 5.85 6.28 3.45
CA LEU A 62 5.98 6.01 4.88
C LEU A 62 4.63 5.62 5.51
N ILE A 63 3.56 6.32 5.16
CA ILE A 63 2.19 5.99 5.63
C ILE A 63 1.80 4.59 5.15
N THR A 64 2.04 4.29 3.86
CA THR A 64 1.70 2.99 3.28
C THR A 64 2.49 1.86 3.93
N LEU A 65 3.79 2.08 4.18
CA LEU A 65 4.66 1.11 4.85
C LEU A 65 4.22 0.89 6.30
N ALA A 66 3.92 1.95 7.05
CA ALA A 66 3.42 1.87 8.43
C ALA A 66 2.02 1.25 8.52
N TYR A 67 1.21 1.37 7.48
CA TYR A 67 -0.12 0.79 7.42
C TYR A 67 -0.11 -0.70 7.08
N GLU A 68 0.80 -1.15 6.21
CA GLU A 68 0.94 -2.58 5.87
C GLU A 68 1.85 -3.37 6.81
N TRP A 69 2.83 -2.72 7.41
CA TRP A 69 3.58 -3.26 8.53
C TRP A 69 2.91 -2.81 9.81
N PRO A 70 1.96 -3.58 10.38
CA PRO A 70 1.23 -3.15 11.57
C PRO A 70 2.22 -2.91 12.70
N LEU A 71 2.56 -1.64 12.92
CA LEU A 71 3.20 -1.19 14.15
C LEU A 71 2.27 -1.59 15.30
N GLY A 72 2.83 -2.01 16.43
CA GLY A 72 2.04 -2.57 17.54
C GLY A 72 0.86 -1.70 17.97
N PHE A 73 0.94 -0.38 17.77
CA PHE A 73 -0.12 0.59 18.05
C PHE A 73 -1.29 0.60 17.04
N LEU A 74 -1.06 0.20 15.78
CA LEU A 74 -2.07 0.16 14.71
C LEU A 74 -2.65 -1.24 14.49
N ALA A 75 -1.93 -2.27 14.96
CA ALA A 75 -2.31 -3.67 14.86
C ALA A 75 -3.68 -3.92 15.51
N GLY A 76 -4.63 -4.48 14.74
CA GLY A 76 -5.95 -4.84 15.23
C GLY A 76 -6.98 -3.69 15.27
N SER A 77 -6.62 -2.48 14.84
CA SER A 77 -7.61 -1.41 14.63
C SER A 77 -8.57 -1.75 13.48
N ARG A 78 -9.82 -1.29 13.58
CA ARG A 78 -10.86 -1.51 12.53
C ARG A 78 -10.42 -0.98 11.16
N ILE A 79 -9.65 0.10 11.15
CA ILE A 79 -9.08 0.68 9.95
C ILE A 79 -8.02 -0.27 9.39
N HIS A 80 -7.06 -0.72 10.20
CA HIS A 80 -6.04 -1.67 9.77
C HIS A 80 -6.61 -3.01 9.27
N SER A 81 -7.74 -3.51 9.80
CA SER A 81 -8.37 -4.74 9.28
C SER A 81 -9.19 -4.54 7.99
N SER A 82 -9.45 -3.29 7.59
CA SER A 82 -10.35 -2.99 6.48
C SER A 82 -9.67 -3.19 5.12
N MET A 83 -10.25 -4.07 4.31
CA MET A 83 -9.82 -4.27 2.92
C MET A 83 -10.20 -3.09 2.03
N ILE A 84 -11.37 -2.52 2.26
CA ILE A 84 -11.92 -1.42 1.44
C ILE A 84 -11.02 -0.19 1.54
N VAL A 85 -10.52 0.13 2.74
CA VAL A 85 -9.61 1.27 2.94
C VAL A 85 -8.33 1.09 2.12
N ARG A 86 -7.79 -0.14 2.02
CA ARG A 86 -6.61 -0.44 1.17
C ARG A 86 -6.91 -0.22 -0.30
N MET A 87 -8.02 -0.77 -0.77
CA MET A 87 -8.43 -0.61 -2.17
C MET A 87 -8.66 0.85 -2.57
N LEU A 88 -8.99 1.74 -1.64
CA LEU A 88 -9.09 3.18 -1.91
C LEU A 88 -7.73 3.88 -1.80
N TRP A 89 -6.91 3.52 -0.81
CA TRP A 89 -5.61 4.15 -0.56
C TRP A 89 -4.57 3.82 -1.64
N LEU A 90 -4.48 2.55 -2.07
CA LEU A 90 -3.42 2.11 -2.98
C LEU A 90 -3.50 2.74 -4.38
N PRO A 91 -4.69 2.95 -5.00
CA PRO A 91 -4.79 3.75 -6.21
C PRO A 91 -4.31 5.18 -6.04
N LEU A 92 -4.62 5.83 -4.91
CA LEU A 92 -4.14 7.18 -4.62
C LEU A 92 -2.62 7.20 -4.44
N ALA A 93 -2.06 6.20 -3.75
CA ALA A 93 -0.62 6.04 -3.62
C ALA A 93 0.04 5.82 -5.00
N SER A 94 -0.55 4.99 -5.85
CA SER A 94 -0.11 4.78 -7.23
C SER A 94 -0.13 6.07 -8.05
N LEU A 95 -1.19 6.87 -7.93
CA LEU A 95 -1.29 8.15 -8.64
C LEU A 95 -0.25 9.17 -8.16
N SER A 96 0.06 9.18 -6.86
CA SER A 96 1.15 10.03 -6.36
C SER A 96 2.52 9.59 -6.90
N ALA A 97 2.74 8.27 -6.99
CA ALA A 97 3.99 7.66 -7.43
C ALA A 97 4.24 7.86 -8.93
N ILE A 98 3.21 7.72 -9.78
CA ILE A 98 3.38 7.85 -11.24
C ILE A 98 3.79 9.27 -11.66
N LEU A 99 3.48 10.29 -10.87
CA LEU A 99 3.85 11.67 -11.17
C LEU A 99 5.36 11.93 -10.99
N LEU A 100 6.04 11.16 -10.13
CA LEU A 100 7.47 11.30 -9.89
C LEU A 100 8.23 10.33 -10.80
N TYR A 101 9.21 10.83 -11.55
CA TYR A 101 9.91 10.02 -12.55
C TYR A 101 10.62 8.79 -11.96
N GLN A 102 11.17 8.91 -10.76
CA GLN A 102 11.85 7.81 -10.06
C GLN A 102 10.87 6.76 -9.50
N ALA A 103 9.60 7.13 -9.30
CA ALA A 103 8.61 6.30 -8.63
C ALA A 103 7.60 5.62 -9.59
N THR A 104 7.94 5.50 -10.88
CA THR A 104 7.07 4.80 -11.85
C THR A 104 6.93 3.30 -11.55
N ASN A 105 8.03 2.64 -11.14
CA ASN A 105 8.02 1.22 -10.75
C ASN A 105 7.08 0.94 -9.57
N PRO A 106 7.17 1.67 -8.43
CA PRO A 106 6.26 1.44 -7.32
C PRO A 106 4.81 1.79 -7.66
N ALA A 107 4.57 2.76 -8.56
CA ALA A 107 3.22 3.00 -9.07
C ALA A 107 2.60 1.74 -9.70
N LEU A 108 3.35 1.06 -10.59
CA LEU A 108 2.90 -0.20 -11.19
C LEU A 108 2.66 -1.28 -10.13
N TYR A 109 3.55 -1.40 -9.14
CA TYR A 109 3.40 -2.38 -8.07
C TYR A 109 2.17 -2.11 -7.20
N TYR A 110 1.83 -0.85 -6.92
CA TYR A 110 0.59 -0.51 -6.21
C TYR A 110 -0.67 -0.86 -7.02
N LEU A 111 -0.65 -0.68 -8.34
CA LEU A 111 -1.77 -1.13 -9.19
C LEU A 111 -1.94 -2.64 -9.14
N VAL A 112 -0.85 -3.39 -9.29
CA VAL A 112 -0.89 -4.86 -9.18
C VAL A 112 -1.40 -5.27 -7.80
N ALA A 113 -0.88 -4.67 -6.72
CA ALA A 113 -1.35 -4.97 -5.37
C ALA A 113 -2.85 -4.66 -5.19
N THR A 114 -3.35 -3.58 -5.78
CA THR A 114 -4.78 -3.24 -5.74
C THR A 114 -5.62 -4.35 -6.39
N ILE A 115 -5.18 -4.86 -7.54
CA ILE A 115 -5.86 -5.98 -8.23
C ILE A 115 -5.84 -7.25 -7.36
N VAL A 116 -4.70 -7.57 -6.74
CA VAL A 116 -4.58 -8.75 -5.88
C VAL A 116 -5.45 -8.61 -4.63
N TYR A 117 -5.49 -7.43 -4.00
CA TYR A 117 -6.38 -7.17 -2.87
C TYR A 117 -7.85 -7.25 -3.25
N TYR A 118 -8.21 -6.77 -4.43
CA TYR A 118 -9.56 -6.90 -4.96
C TYR A 118 -9.93 -8.36 -5.21
N TRP A 119 -9.02 -9.17 -5.76
CA TRP A 119 -9.23 -10.60 -5.93
C TRP A 119 -9.45 -11.30 -4.57
N ALA A 120 -8.66 -10.94 -3.57
CA ALA A 120 -8.80 -11.48 -2.24
C ALA A 120 -10.10 -11.04 -1.55
N TYR A 121 -10.58 -9.82 -1.84
CA TYR A 121 -11.88 -9.32 -1.40
C TYR A 121 -13.03 -10.15 -1.98
N ILE A 122 -13.00 -10.47 -3.28
CA ILE A 122 -14.02 -11.31 -3.93
C ILE A 122 -14.05 -12.71 -3.31
N GLU A 123 -12.91 -13.26 -2.93
CA GLU A 123 -12.84 -14.58 -2.27
C GLU A 123 -13.18 -14.55 -0.77
N GLY A 124 -13.46 -13.37 -0.19
CA GLY A 124 -13.80 -13.21 1.21
C GLY A 124 -12.62 -13.44 2.16
N GLU A 125 -11.37 -13.24 1.71
CA GLU A 125 -10.21 -13.35 2.58
C GLU A 125 -10.18 -12.20 3.61
N VAL A 126 -9.96 -12.54 4.88
CA VAL A 126 -9.85 -11.56 5.97
C VAL A 126 -8.41 -11.19 6.28
N ILE A 127 -8.19 -9.95 6.71
CA ILE A 127 -6.87 -9.47 7.13
C ILE A 127 -6.72 -9.68 8.63
N CYS A 128 -5.70 -10.45 9.02
CA CYS A 128 -5.40 -10.69 10.42
C CYS A 128 -4.69 -9.48 11.06
N ALA A 129 -4.92 -9.28 12.36
CA ALA A 129 -4.25 -8.24 13.14
C ALA A 129 -2.73 -8.47 13.20
N VAL A 130 -2.32 -9.73 13.37
CA VAL A 130 -0.93 -10.14 13.27
C VAL A 130 -0.64 -10.46 11.80
N PRO A 131 0.41 -9.87 11.21
CA PRO A 131 0.77 -10.14 9.83
C PRO A 131 1.18 -11.61 9.67
N TRP A 132 0.88 -12.19 8.50
CA TRP A 132 1.23 -13.57 8.12
C TRP A 132 0.55 -14.68 8.92
N THR A 133 -0.40 -14.37 9.81
CA THR A 133 -1.15 -15.39 10.54
C THR A 133 -2.40 -15.83 9.77
N LEU A 134 -2.78 -17.11 9.95
CA LEU A 134 -4.02 -17.62 9.41
C LEU A 134 -5.23 -17.10 10.21
N PRO A 135 -6.38 -16.87 9.54
CA PRO A 135 -7.62 -16.57 10.24
C PRO A 135 -7.96 -17.71 11.20
N LYS A 136 -8.13 -17.40 12.49
CA LYS A 136 -8.62 -18.38 13.45
C LYS A 136 -10.12 -18.59 13.21
N ARG A 137 -10.53 -19.86 13.07
CA ARG A 137 -11.95 -20.21 12.99
C ARG A 137 -12.64 -19.75 14.28
N ALA A 138 -13.79 -19.07 14.17
CA ALA A 138 -14.57 -18.70 15.34
C ALA A 138 -14.86 -19.98 16.16
N PRO A 139 -14.70 -19.96 17.50
CA PRO A 139 -15.00 -21.11 18.32
C PRO A 139 -16.47 -21.49 18.11
N ARG A 140 -16.72 -22.77 17.82
CA ARG A 140 -18.08 -23.30 17.68
C ARG A 140 -18.77 -23.10 19.04
N PRO A 141 -19.97 -22.46 19.11
CA PRO A 141 -20.67 -22.31 20.37
C PRO A 141 -20.82 -23.69 21.00
N THR A 142 -20.31 -23.87 22.21
CA THR A 142 -20.48 -25.15 22.89
C THR A 142 -21.90 -25.18 23.43
N VAL A 143 -22.50 -26.37 23.51
CA VAL A 143 -23.90 -26.52 23.99
C VAL A 143 -24.08 -25.94 25.40
N ARG A 144 -22.99 -25.78 26.16
CA ARG A 144 -22.96 -25.15 27.50
C ARG A 144 -23.19 -23.64 27.50
N ASP A 145 -22.99 -22.95 26.38
CA ASP A 145 -23.18 -21.50 26.28
C ASP A 145 -24.64 -21.10 25.96
N LYS A 146 -25.54 -22.10 25.89
CA LYS A 146 -26.97 -21.94 25.58
C LYS A 146 -27.89 -22.18 26.78
N VAL A 147 -27.33 -22.31 27.99
CA VAL A 147 -28.08 -22.51 29.25
C VAL A 147 -27.92 -21.29 30.13
#